data_AF-A0A7X2JB82-F1
#
_entry.id   AF-A0A7X2JB82-F1
#
_cell.length_a   1.000
_cell.length_b   1.000
_cell.length_c   1.000
_cell.angle_alpha   90.00
_cell.angle_beta   90.00
_cell.angle_gamma   90.00
#
_symmetry.space_group_name_H-M   'P 1'
#
loop_
_entity.id
_entity.type
_entity.pdbx_description
1 polymer ?
#
loop_
_entity_poly.entity_id
_entity_poly.type
_entity_poly.pdbx_seq_one_letter_code
_entity_poly.pdbx_strand_id
1 'polypeptide(L)' 'MAKLTPIKAIRAKCLDCCNGQMKEVRLCTVENCALHEYRDGHRPKGEEVTIGDVFAEKS' A
#
# COMPACT_ATOMS: atom_id res chain seq x y z
N MET A 1 12.79 -12.52 15.69
CA MET A 1 11.84 -12.22 14.59
C MET A 1 12.44 -11.11 13.75
N ALA A 2 12.69 -11.33 12.46
CA ALA A 2 13.25 -10.28 11.60
C ALA A 2 12.25 -9.12 11.50
N LYS A 3 12.70 -7.88 11.71
CA LYS A 3 11.85 -6.70 11.55
C LYS A 3 11.39 -6.62 10.10
N LEU A 4 10.13 -6.98 9.84
CA LEU A 4 9.51 -6.75 8.55
C LEU A 4 9.37 -5.24 8.37
N THR A 5 9.77 -4.72 7.22
CA THR A 5 9.42 -3.35 6.86
C THR A 5 7.89 -3.28 6.73
N PRO A 6 7.26 -2.13 7.02
CA PRO A 6 5.80 -1.98 6.94
C PRO A 6 5.23 -2.48 5.59
N ILE A 7 5.95 -2.22 4.50
CA ILE A 7 5.60 -2.68 3.15
C ILE A 7 5.60 -4.22 3.05
N LYS A 8 6.59 -4.91 3.64
CA LYS A 8 6.61 -6.38 3.66
C LYS A 8 5.46 -6.94 4.49
N ALA A 9 5.09 -6.28 5.59
CA ALA A 9 3.96 -6.69 6.41
C ALA A 9 2.63 -6.52 5.65
N ILE A 10 2.44 -5.40 4.93
CA ILE A 10 1.26 -5.17 4.08
C ILE A 10 1.17 -6.24 2.99
N ARG A 11 2.27 -6.54 2.29
CA ARG A 11 2.29 -7.59 1.27
C ARG A 11 1.95 -8.96 1.83
N ALA A 12 2.45 -9.30 3.03
CA ALA A 12 2.07 -10.54 3.71
C ALA A 12 0.57 -10.58 4.04
N LYS A 13 -0.02 -9.44 4.44
CA LYS A 13 -1.46 -9.32 4.66
C LYS A 13 -2.28 -9.49 3.39
N CYS A 14 -1.82 -8.93 2.27
CA CYS A 14 -2.48 -9.13 0.97
C CYS A 14 -2.41 -10.61 0.55
N LEU A 15 -1.29 -11.29 0.78
CA LEU A 15 -1.16 -12.73 0.52
C LEU A 15 -2.14 -13.54 1.38
N ASP A 16 -2.24 -13.23 2.67
CA ASP A 16 -3.21 -13.84 3.58
C ASP A 16 -4.66 -13.64 3.10
N CYS A 17 -5.02 -12.43 2.69
CA CYS A 17 -6.34 -12.10 2.13
C CYS A 17 -6.67 -12.86 0.83
N CYS A 18 -5.65 -13.17 0.03
CA CYS A 18 -5.77 -13.88 -1.25
C CYS A 18 -5.47 -15.38 -1.13
N ASN A 19 -5.56 -15.98 0.07
CA ASN A 19 -5.27 -17.39 0.32
C ASN A 19 -3.88 -17.86 -0.18
N GLY A 20 -2.88 -16.99 -0.09
CA GLY A 20 -1.50 -17.25 -0.52
C GLY A 20 -1.26 -17.10 -2.02
N GLN A 21 -2.28 -16.75 -2.81
CA GLN A 21 -2.16 -16.64 -4.27
C GLN A 21 -1.58 -15.28 -4.68
N MET A 22 -0.31 -15.25 -5.06
CA MET A 22 0.36 -14.04 -5.57
C MET A 22 -0.32 -13.42 -6.80
N LYS A 23 -0.92 -14.26 -7.66
CA LYS A 23 -1.64 -13.79 -8.85
C LYS A 23 -2.90 -13.01 -8.47
N GLU A 24 -3.65 -13.52 -7.50
CA GLU A 24 -4.85 -12.87 -6.97
C GLU A 24 -4.52 -11.54 -6.29
N VAL A 25 -3.38 -11.43 -5.61
CA VAL A 25 -2.93 -10.14 -5.04
C VAL A 25 -2.73 -9.09 -6.15
N ARG A 26 -2.16 -9.47 -7.30
CA ARG A 26 -1.96 -8.56 -8.44
C ARG A 26 -3.26 -8.22 -9.15
N LEU A 27 -4.15 -9.20 -9.28
CA LEU A 27 -5.46 -9.10 -9.95
C LEU A 27 -6.59 -8.66 -9.00
N CYS A 28 -6.26 -8.27 -7.77
CA CYS A 28 -7.24 -7.84 -6.79
C CYS A 28 -8.01 -6.63 -7.33
N THR A 29 -9.33 -6.73 -7.43
CA THR A 29 -10.22 -5.68 -7.93
C THR A 29 -10.78 -4.78 -6.82
N VAL A 30 -10.34 -4.99 -5.57
CA VAL A 30 -10.82 -4.22 -4.41
C VAL A 30 -10.06 -2.89 -4.35
N GLU A 31 -10.39 -1.97 -5.23
CA GLU A 31 -9.78 -0.64 -5.34
C GLU A 31 -10.02 0.22 -4.09
N ASN A 32 -11.15 0.01 -3.40
CA ASN A 32 -11.49 0.69 -2.15
C ASN A 32 -10.66 0.23 -0.93
N CYS A 33 -9.76 -0.74 -1.09
CA CYS A 33 -8.92 -1.20 0.00
C CYS A 33 -7.78 -0.20 0.26
N ALA A 34 -7.63 0.26 1.51
CA ALA A 34 -6.54 1.17 1.90
C ALA A 34 -5.13 0.59 1.65
N LEU A 35 -5.03 -0.74 1.51
CA LEU A 35 -3.77 -1.44 1.21
C LEU A 35 -3.57 -1.67 -0.29
N HIS A 36 -4.56 -1.36 -1.14
CA HIS A 36 -4.56 -1.68 -2.56
C HIS A 36 -3.34 -1.08 -3.30
N GLU A 37 -2.94 0.15 -2.96
CA GLU A 37 -1.78 0.83 -3.55
C GLU A 37 -0.44 0.20 -3.16
N TYR A 38 -0.41 -0.53 -2.06
CA TYR A 38 0.79 -1.12 -1.47
C TYR A 38 0.91 -2.63 -1.74
N ARG A 39 -0.08 -3.23 -2.42
CA ARG A 39 -0.22 -4.69 -2.63
C ARG A 39 0.98 -5.33 -3.36
N ASP A 40 1.63 -4.57 -4.23
CA ASP A 40 2.81 -5.02 -4.97
C ASP A 40 4.09 -5.02 -4.12
N GLY A 41 4.02 -4.55 -2.87
CA GLY A 41 5.18 -4.48 -1.99
C GLY A 41 6.14 -3.35 -2.36
N HIS A 42 5.62 -2.31 -3.02
CA HIS A 42 6.35 -1.10 -3.37
C HIS A 42 5.60 0.11 -2.82
N ARG A 43 6.36 1.14 -2.39
CA ARG A 43 5.76 2.41 -1.98
C ARG A 43 5.31 3.11 -3.26
N PRO A 44 4.03 3.46 -3.43
CA PRO A 44 3.61 4.30 -4.55
C PRO A 44 4.40 5.62 -4.45
N LYS A 45 4.98 6.05 -5.57
CA LYS A 45 5.60 7.38 -5.69
C LYS A 45 4.47 8.40 -5.88
N GLY A 46 3.60 8.55 -4.88
CA GLY A 46 2.72 9.71 -4.78
C GLY A 46 3.56 10.92 -4.36
N GLU A 47 3.22 12.11 -4.87
CA GLU A 47 3.85 13.38 -4.50
C GLU A 47 4.12 13.43 -2.99
N GLU A 48 5.34 13.82 -2.63
CA GLU A 48 5.65 14.14 -1.24
C GLU A 48 4.77 15.32 -0.86
N VAL A 49 3.61 15.06 -0.27
CA VAL A 49 2.81 16.10 0.36
C VAL A 49 3.62 16.55 1.56
N THR A 50 4.38 17.62 1.38
CA THR A 50 5.05 18.27 2.47
C THR A 50 3.98 18.97 3.29
N ILE A 51 4.26 19.13 4.57
CA ILE A 51 3.40 19.91 5.46
C ILE A 51 3.13 21.32 4.87
N GLY A 52 4.05 21.86 4.07
CA GLY A 52 3.88 23.12 3.35
C GLY A 52 2.74 23.13 2.32
N ASP A 53 2.49 22.01 1.64
CA ASP A 53 1.48 21.94 0.57
C ASP A 53 0.05 21.97 1.12
N VAL A 54 -0.15 21.41 2.32
CA VAL A 54 -1.45 21.41 3.03
C VAL A 54 -1.86 22.82 3.48
N PHE A 55 -0.89 23.72 3.68
CA PHE A 55 -1.16 25.09 4.11
C PHE A 55 -1.46 26.05 2.96
N ALA A 56 -1.12 25.71 1.71
CA ALA A 56 -1.32 26.58 0.55
C ALA A 56 -2.77 26.57 0.02
N GLU A 57 -3.51 25.47 0.17
CA GLU A 57 -4.88 25.33 -0.37
C GLU A 57 -5.98 26.02 0.49
N LYS A 58 -5.59 26.72 1.56
CA LYS A 58 -6.51 27.45 2.46
C LYS A 58 -6.38 28.98 2.40
N SER A 59 -5.92 29.56 1.28
CA SER A 59 -5.92 31.02 1.06
C SER A 59 -7.03 31.47 0.13
#